data_AF-A0A7X6VGC3-F1
#
_entry.id   AF-A0A7X6VGC3-F1
#
_cell.length_a   1.000
_cell.length_b   1.000
_cell.length_c   1.000
_cell.angle_alpha   90.00
_cell.angle_beta   90.00
_cell.angle_gamma   90.00
#
_symmetry.space_group_name_H-M   'P 1'
#
loop_
_entity.id
_entity.type
_entity.pdbx_description
1 polymer ?
#
loop_
_entity_poly.entity_id
_entity_poly.type
_entity_poly.pdbx_seq_one_letter_code
_entity_poly.pdbx_strand_id
1 'polypeptide(L)'
;MLCTDIEIDAGLPEKSFVKAWNLIFSHRMRYIACFKNSTAKTDDLLIKYRADEFVQLLETIGAINSFDYDFSLKVLDHIEACEDGRLSVEFFTGTRVTI
;
A
#
# COMPACT_ATOMS: atom_id res chain seq x y z
N MET A 1 14.58 5.72 -24.17
CA MET A 1 14.71 5.78 -22.69
C MET A 1 14.78 7.26 -22.37
N LEU A 2 13.66 7.86 -21.95
CA LEU A 2 13.68 9.24 -21.49
C LEU A 2 14.34 9.19 -20.11
N CYS A 3 15.57 9.70 -20.01
CA CYS A 3 16.15 10.04 -18.72
C CYS A 3 15.36 11.23 -18.21
N THR A 4 14.24 10.95 -17.56
CA THR A 4 13.54 11.94 -16.77
C THR A 4 14.39 12.07 -15.51
N ASP A 5 15.14 13.16 -15.37
CA ASP A 5 15.93 13.47 -14.17
C ASP A 5 14.98 13.79 -13.01
N ILE A 6 14.20 12.79 -12.60
CA ILE A 6 13.24 12.88 -11.50
C ILE A 6 14.05 12.77 -10.22
N GLU A 7 14.23 13.90 -9.57
CA GLU A 7 14.83 13.99 -8.24
C GLU A 7 13.73 13.88 -7.18
N ILE A 8 13.88 12.94 -6.24
CA ILE A 8 13.00 12.78 -5.09
C ILE A 8 13.78 12.98 -3.79
N ASP A 9 13.18 13.65 -2.81
CA ASP A 9 13.73 13.73 -1.45
C ASP A 9 13.94 12.30 -0.91
N ALA A 10 15.11 12.03 -0.33
CA ALA A 10 15.46 10.68 0.13
C ALA A 10 14.50 10.14 1.20
N GLY A 11 13.90 11.02 2.00
CA GLY A 11 12.88 10.66 2.99
C GLY A 11 11.45 10.61 2.45
N LEU A 12 11.23 10.95 1.18
CA LEU A 12 9.89 10.97 0.58
C LEU A 12 9.26 9.56 0.47
N PRO A 13 9.98 8.49 0.07
CA PRO A 13 9.40 7.14 -0.01
C PRO A 13 8.80 6.68 1.32
N GLU A 14 9.52 6.85 2.43
CA GLU A 14 9.06 6.48 3.77
C GLU A 14 7.82 7.28 4.17
N LYS A 15 7.83 8.61 3.94
CA LYS A 15 6.67 9.48 4.22
C LYS A 15 5.46 9.10 3.36
N SER A 16 5.68 8.75 2.09
CA SER A 16 4.63 8.34 1.17
C SER A 16 4.02 7.00 1.57
N PHE A 17 4.83 6.04 2.03
CA PHE A 17 4.32 4.79 2.60
C PHE A 17 3.38 5.05 3.79
N VAL A 18 3.83 5.86 4.76
CA VAL A 18 3.02 6.20 5.95
C VAL A 18 1.72 6.88 5.55
N LYS A 19 1.76 7.84 4.62
CA LYS A 19 0.57 8.53 4.11
C LYS A 19 -0.39 7.58 3.39
N ALA A 20 0.13 6.72 2.52
CA ALA A 20 -0.67 5.76 1.76
C ALA A 20 -1.37 4.76 2.68
N TRP A 21 -0.64 4.17 3.64
CA TRP A 21 -1.22 3.28 4.63
C TRP A 21 -2.32 3.97 5.45
N ASN A 22 -2.05 5.17 5.96
CA ASN A 22 -3.02 5.92 6.74
C ASN A 22 -4.25 6.36 5.92
N LEU A 23 -4.09 6.61 4.62
CA LEU A 23 -5.22 6.87 3.73
C LEU A 23 -6.10 5.62 3.59
N ILE A 24 -5.51 4.44 3.45
CA ILE A 24 -6.25 3.18 3.42
C ILE A 24 -6.95 2.95 4.77
N PHE A 25 -6.25 3.14 5.89
CA PHE A 25 -6.80 2.95 7.23
C PHE A 25 -7.97 3.91 7.54
N SER A 26 -7.88 5.17 7.11
CA SER A 26 -8.98 6.14 7.28
C SER A 26 -10.24 5.73 6.52
N HIS A 27 -10.10 4.96 5.43
CA HIS A 27 -11.20 4.40 4.64
C HIS A 27 -11.35 2.88 4.81
N ARG A 28 -10.80 2.28 5.90
CA ARG A 28 -10.66 0.82 6.05
C ARG A 28 -11.94 0.03 5.84
N MET A 29 -13.09 0.55 6.26
CA MET A 29 -14.38 -0.14 6.07
C MET A 29 -14.68 -0.42 4.60
N ARG A 30 -14.34 0.52 3.70
CA ARG A 30 -14.50 0.35 2.26
C ARG A 30 -13.50 -0.68 1.71
N TYR A 31 -12.24 -0.60 2.14
CA TYR A 31 -11.20 -1.54 1.69
C TYR A 31 -11.47 -2.97 2.16
N ILE A 32 -11.82 -3.16 3.43
CA ILE A 32 -12.21 -4.47 3.99
C ILE A 32 -13.38 -5.07 3.21
N ALA A 33 -14.41 -4.27 2.90
CA ALA A 33 -15.53 -4.73 2.08
C ALA A 33 -15.09 -5.13 0.66
N CYS A 34 -14.20 -4.35 0.05
CA CYS A 34 -13.65 -4.64 -1.28
C CYS A 34 -12.85 -5.96 -1.27
N PHE A 35 -11.97 -6.14 -0.28
CA PHE A 35 -11.17 -7.35 -0.13
C PHE A 35 -12.05 -8.59 0.09
N LYS A 36 -13.01 -8.55 1.02
CA LYS A 36 -13.96 -9.65 1.23
C LYS A 36 -14.75 -10.01 -0.03
N ASN A 37 -15.15 -9.01 -0.81
CA ASN A 37 -15.84 -9.25 -2.08
C ASN A 37 -14.92 -9.87 -3.15
N SER A 38 -13.64 -9.47 -3.17
CA SER A 38 -12.66 -10.03 -4.11
C SER A 38 -12.29 -11.47 -3.78
N THR A 39 -12.08 -11.80 -2.50
CA THR A 39 -11.74 -13.15 -2.04
C THR A 39 -12.88 -14.13 -2.27
N ALA A 40 -14.14 -13.69 -2.16
CA ALA A 40 -15.30 -14.52 -2.46
C ALA A 40 -15.45 -14.88 -3.96
N LYS A 41 -14.80 -14.15 -4.87
CA LYS A 41 -14.97 -14.28 -6.33
C LYS A 41 -13.80 -14.94 -7.05
N THR A 42 -12.68 -15.16 -6.37
CA THR A 42 -11.47 -15.76 -6.94
C THR A 42 -11.20 -17.12 -6.33
N ASP A 43 -10.56 -18.03 -7.07
CA ASP A 43 -10.02 -19.28 -6.54
C ASP A 43 -8.50 -19.18 -6.27
N ASP A 44 -7.90 -18.04 -6.58
CA ASP A 44 -6.49 -17.79 -6.32
C ASP A 44 -6.22 -17.69 -4.80
N LEU A 45 -5.49 -18.69 -4.29
CA LEU A 45 -5.14 -18.80 -2.87
C LEU A 45 -4.20 -17.68 -2.41
N LEU A 46 -3.32 -17.19 -3.29
CA LEU A 46 -2.40 -16.11 -2.94
C LEU A 46 -3.16 -14.79 -2.75
N ILE A 47 -4.11 -14.49 -3.66
CA ILE A 47 -4.96 -13.30 -3.53
C ILE A 47 -5.77 -13.36 -2.24
N LYS A 48 -6.35 -14.52 -1.91
CA LYS A 48 -7.09 -14.72 -0.65
C LYS A 48 -6.20 -14.48 0.57
N TYR A 49 -5.04 -15.13 0.60
CA TYR A 49 -4.08 -14.98 1.70
C TYR A 49 -3.67 -13.52 1.91
N ARG A 50 -3.27 -12.81 0.84
CA ARG A 50 -2.83 -11.41 0.93
C ARG A 50 -3.95 -10.47 1.37
N ALA A 51 -5.16 -10.67 0.86
CA ALA A 51 -6.32 -9.88 1.27
C ALA A 51 -6.66 -10.08 2.75
N ASP A 52 -6.67 -11.33 3.22
CA ASP A 52 -6.97 -11.66 4.62
C ASP A 52 -5.88 -11.14 5.58
N GLU A 53 -4.61 -11.33 5.23
CA GLU A 53 -3.45 -10.79 5.95
C GLU A 53 -3.53 -9.26 6.05
N PHE A 54 -3.84 -8.58 4.94
CA PHE A 54 -3.96 -7.12 4.90
C PHE A 54 -5.11 -6.61 5.77
N VAL A 55 -6.26 -7.29 5.79
CA VAL A 55 -7.40 -6.96 6.68
C VAL A 55 -6.99 -7.11 8.16
N GLN A 56 -6.31 -8.20 8.52
CA GLN A 56 -5.82 -8.40 9.89
C GLN A 56 -4.84 -7.31 10.30
N LEU A 57 -3.92 -6.92 9.41
CA LEU A 57 -2.96 -5.85 9.67
C LEU A 57 -3.64 -4.49 9.83
N LEU A 58 -4.66 -4.18 9.04
CA LEU A 58 -5.45 -2.95 9.20
C LEU A 58 -6.14 -2.87 10.56
N GLU A 59 -6.62 -3.99 11.09
CA GLU A 59 -7.30 -4.04 12.40
C GLU A 59 -6.33 -4.03 13.58
N THR A 60 -5.15 -4.65 13.44
CA THR A 60 -4.18 -4.82 14.52
C THR A 60 -3.18 -3.68 14.65
N ILE A 61 -2.68 -3.15 13.52
CA ILE A 61 -1.67 -2.08 13.51
C ILE A 61 -2.33 -0.71 13.56
N GLY A 62 -3.43 -0.53 12.83
CA GLY A 62 -4.10 0.76 12.72
C GLY A 62 -3.29 1.82 12.00
N ALA A 63 -3.48 3.10 12.34
CA ALA A 63 -2.68 4.19 11.77
C ALA A 63 -1.25 4.17 12.33
N ILE A 64 -0.27 4.51 11.48
CA ILE A 64 1.15 4.55 11.84
C ILE A 64 1.70 5.97 11.78
N ASN A 65 2.69 6.27 12.62
CA ASN A 65 3.32 7.61 12.69
C ASN A 65 4.71 7.67 12.04
N SER A 66 5.31 6.52 11.75
CA SER A 66 6.65 6.39 11.17
C SER A 66 6.71 5.17 10.28
N PHE A 67 7.71 5.16 9.40
CA PHE A 67 8.02 3.98 8.59
C PHE A 67 8.58 2.87 9.47
N ASP A 68 8.10 1.66 9.27
CA ASP A 68 8.57 0.43 9.92
C ASP A 68 8.95 -0.54 8.80
N TYR A 69 10.23 -0.92 8.77
CA TYR A 69 10.77 -1.77 7.71
C TYR A 69 10.17 -3.17 7.75
N ASP A 70 10.07 -3.80 8.92
CA ASP A 70 9.54 -5.15 9.05
C ASP A 70 8.05 -5.20 8.70
N PHE A 71 7.31 -4.15 9.03
CA PHE A 71 5.93 -3.99 8.59
C PHE A 71 5.84 -3.79 7.08
N SER A 72 6.70 -2.94 6.49
CA SER A 72 6.69 -2.67 5.05
C SER A 72 6.86 -3.96 4.25
N LEU A 73 7.74 -4.87 4.67
CA LEU A 73 7.95 -6.17 4.00
C LEU A 73 6.71 -7.07 3.94
N LYS A 74 5.71 -6.82 4.80
CA LYS A 74 4.47 -7.61 4.83
C LYS A 74 3.40 -7.09 3.87
N VAL A 75 3.44 -5.81 3.53
CA VAL A 75 2.32 -5.15 2.82
C VAL A 75 2.74 -4.43 1.55
N LEU A 76 3.98 -3.93 1.47
CA LEU A 76 4.48 -3.12 0.38
C LEU A 76 5.01 -4.02 -0.74
N ASP A 77 4.49 -3.82 -1.95
CA ASP A 77 5.08 -4.40 -3.15
C ASP A 77 6.22 -3.49 -3.66
N HIS A 78 5.88 -2.27 -4.06
CA HIS A 78 6.86 -1.29 -4.52
C HIS A 78 6.38 0.15 -4.35
N ILE A 79 7.32 1.09 -4.51
CA ILE A 79 7.04 2.53 -4.63
C ILE A 79 7.60 2.99 -5.97
N GLU A 80 6.75 3.62 -6.77
CA GLU A 80 7.08 4.11 -8.12
C GLU A 80 7.09 5.65 -8.13
N ALA A 81 8.13 6.24 -8.72
CA ALA A 81 8.19 7.67 -8.98
C ALA A 81 7.47 8.01 -10.29
N CYS A 82 6.47 8.88 -10.21
CA CYS A 82 5.72 9.36 -11.37
C CYS A 82 6.47 10.50 -12.09
N GLU A 83 6.13 10.73 -13.35
CA GLU A 83 6.77 11.77 -14.18
C GLU A 83 6.66 13.20 -13.60
N ASP A 84 5.65 13.44 -12.76
CA ASP A 84 5.41 14.71 -12.09
C ASP A 84 6.04 14.80 -10.69
N GLY A 85 6.87 13.84 -10.31
CA GLY A 85 7.57 13.78 -9.02
C GLY A 85 6.73 13.24 -7.86
N ARG A 86 5.47 12.85 -8.09
CA ARG A 86 4.66 12.15 -7.09
C ARG A 86 5.10 10.70 -6.91
N LEU A 87 4.76 10.10 -5.77
CA LEU A 87 5.05 8.69 -5.51
C LEU A 87 3.77 7.86 -5.48
N SER A 88 3.73 6.79 -6.25
CA SER A 88 2.71 5.76 -6.15
C SER A 88 3.19 4.63 -5.25
N VAL A 89 2.45 4.36 -4.18
CA VAL A 89 2.69 3.25 -3.27
C VAL A 89 1.75 2.11 -3.65
N GLU A 90 2.32 0.96 -4.00
CA GLU A 90 1.58 -0.23 -4.38
C GLU A 90 1.76 -1.32 -3.33
N PHE A 91 0.63 -1.85 -2.84
CA PHE A 91 0.59 -2.90 -1.83
C PHE A 91 0.40 -4.26 -2.50
N PHE A 92 0.80 -5.36 -1.83
CA PHE A 92 0.64 -6.73 -2.34
C PHE A 92 -0.82 -7.13 -2.67
N THR A 93 -1.80 -6.37 -2.20
CA THR A 93 -3.21 -6.53 -2.56
C THR A 93 -3.57 -5.93 -3.92
N GLY A 94 -2.61 -5.33 -4.64
CA GLY A 94 -2.84 -4.53 -5.84
C GLY A 94 -3.46 -3.16 -5.55
N THR A 95 -3.55 -2.77 -4.27
CA THR A 95 -4.02 -1.43 -3.90
C THR A 95 -2.92 -0.43 -4.22
N ARG A 96 -3.23 0.57 -5.06
CA ARG A 96 -2.31 1.65 -5.41
C ARG A 96 -2.80 2.98 -4.88
N VAL A 97 -1.92 3.73 -4.24
CA VAL A 97 -2.19 5.09 -3.73
C VAL A 97 -1.09 6.03 -4.21
N THR A 98 -1.47 7.09 -4.93
CA THR A 98 -0.55 8.14 -5.36
C THR A 98 -0.62 9.32 -4.39
N ILE A 99 0.55 9.71 -3.89
CA ILE A 99 0.76 10.79 -2.92
C ILE A 99 1.49 11.96 -3.58
#